data_AF-A0A2Z5UBI7-F1
#
_entry.id   AF-A0A2Z5UBI7-F1
#
_cell.length_a   1.000
_cell.length_b   1.000
_cell.length_c   1.000
_cell.angle_alpha   90.00
_cell.angle_beta   90.00
_cell.angle_gamma   90.00
#
_symmetry.space_group_name_H-M   'P 1'
#
loop_
_entity.id
_entity.type
_entity.pdbx_description
1 polymer ?
#
loop_
_entity_poly.entity_id
_entity_poly.type
_entity_poly.pdbx_seq_one_letter_code
_entity_poly.pdbx_strand_id
1 'polypeptide(L)' 'MLRELAILVLVLAGFASAVAAYLAAFHGEVTIKEVVSTAFAATLGMYVGRYIERGLARG' A
#
# COMPACT_ATOMS: atom_id res chain seq x y z
N MET A 1 8.16 17.70 -3.77
CA MET A 1 8.58 16.56 -4.62
C MET A 1 9.30 15.47 -3.83
N LEU A 2 10.45 15.75 -3.20
CA LEU A 2 11.19 14.73 -2.43
C LEU A 2 10.37 14.16 -1.26
N ARG A 3 9.63 15.01 -0.54
CA ARG A 3 8.74 14.60 0.56
C ARG A 3 7.65 13.65 0.08
N GLU A 4 6.97 13.99 -1.02
CA GLU A 4 5.88 13.19 -1.58
C GLU A 4 6.40 11.85 -2.09
N LEU A 5 7.58 11.84 -2.72
CA LEU A 5 8.26 10.62 -3.12
C LEU A 5 8.63 9.75 -1.91
N ALA A 6 9.17 10.34 -0.84
CA ALA A 6 9.50 9.63 0.39
C ALA A 6 8.25 9.00 1.02
N ILE A 7 7.13 9.73 1.06
CA ILE A 7 5.84 9.21 1.56
C ILE A 7 5.38 8.04 0.69
N LEU A 8 5.44 8.15 -0.64
CA LEU A 8 5.06 7.08 -1.55
C LEU A 8 5.88 5.80 -1.30
N VAL A 9 7.21 5.95 -1.20
CA VAL A 9 8.12 4.83 -0.93
C VAL A 9 7.82 4.19 0.42
N LEU A 10 7.62 5.00 1.47
CA LEU A 10 7.32 4.50 2.82
C LEU A 10 5.98 3.77 2.89
N VAL A 11 4.95 4.30 2.22
CA VAL A 11 3.63 3.64 2.15
C VAL A 11 3.74 2.31 1.42
N LEU A 12 4.39 2.29 0.25
CA LEU A 12 4.58 1.07 -0.52
C LEU A 12 5.38 0.02 0.26
N ALA A 13 6.49 0.44 0.90
CA ALA A 13 7.31 -0.43 1.72
C ALA A 13 6.55 -0.96 2.94
N GLY A 14 5.73 -0.13 3.58
CA GLY A 14 4.87 -0.52 4.69
C GLY A 14 3.86 -1.60 4.28
N PHE A 15 3.14 -1.40 3.17
CA PHE A 15 2.21 -2.39 2.65
C PHE A 15 2.93 -3.67 2.19
N ALA A 16 4.05 -3.57 1.49
CA ALA A 16 4.83 -4.74 1.07
C ALA A 16 5.30 -5.56 2.28
N SER A 17 5.77 -4.89 3.34
CA SER A 17 6.19 -5.55 4.58
C SER A 17 5.01 -6.27 5.25
N ALA A 18 3.84 -5.62 5.33
CA ALA A 18 2.64 -6.21 5.92
C ALA A 18 2.14 -7.43 5.12
N VAL A 19 2.10 -7.34 3.79
CA VAL A 19 1.67 -8.45 2.92
C VAL A 19 2.68 -9.60 3.01
N ALA A 20 3.98 -9.32 2.94
CA ALA A 20 5.00 -10.35 3.08
C ALA A 20 4.93 -11.06 4.44
N ALA A 21 4.77 -10.30 5.53
CA ALA A 21 4.61 -10.86 6.87
C ALA A 21 3.36 -11.74 6.97
N TYR A 22 2.24 -11.30 6.40
CA TYR A 22 1.00 -12.08 6.35
C TYR A 22 1.18 -13.39 5.58
N LEU A 23 1.77 -13.33 4.38
CA LEU A 23 2.00 -14.52 3.56
C LEU A 23 2.95 -15.51 4.25
N ALA A 24 4.02 -15.00 4.87
CA ALA A 24 4.98 -15.82 5.59
C ALA A 24 4.35 -16.50 6.82
N ALA A 25 3.46 -15.81 7.53
CA ALA A 25 2.84 -16.33 8.75
C ALA A 25 1.68 -17.30 8.47
N PHE A 26 0.92 -17.08 7.40
CA PHE A 26 -0.39 -17.74 7.22
C PHE A 26 -0.59 -18.45 5.87
N HIS A 27 0.22 -18.16 4.85
CA HIS A 27 -0.06 -18.59 3.48
C HIS A 27 0.93 -19.64 2.95
N GLY A 28 1.96 -20.00 3.73
CA GLY A 28 2.90 -21.10 3.47
C GLY A 28 3.89 -20.87 2.33
N GLU A 29 3.55 -19.99 1.40
CA GLU A 29 4.38 -19.56 0.28
C GLU A 29 4.37 -18.02 0.19
N VAL A 30 5.55 -17.43 -0.07
CA VAL A 30 5.70 -15.99 -0.25
C VAL A 30 6.18 -15.75 -1.67
N THR A 31 5.29 -15.27 -2.54
CA THR A 31 5.66 -14.92 -3.91
C THR A 31 5.90 -13.41 -4.04
N ILE A 32 7.00 -13.02 -4.68
CA ILE A 32 7.30 -11.59 -4.96
C ILE A 32 6.17 -10.94 -5.74
N LYS A 33 5.56 -11.69 -6.68
CA LYS A 33 4.45 -11.21 -7.49
C LYS A 33 3.28 -10.77 -6.62
N GLU A 34 2.84 -11.62 -5.68
CA GLU A 34 1.70 -11.32 -4.81
C GLU A 34 2.01 -10.19 -3.82
N VAL A 35 3.22 -10.18 -3.24
CA VAL A 35 3.64 -9.09 -2.34
C VAL A 35 3.58 -7.75 -3.06
N VAL A 36 4.20 -7.67 -4.24
CA VAL A 36 4.30 -6.41 -4.98
C VAL A 36 2.95 -5.98 -5.55
N SER A 37 2.18 -6.89 -6.17
CA SER A 37 0.88 -6.55 -6.76
C SER A 37 -0.13 -6.09 -5.70
N THR A 38 -0.17 -6.78 -4.57
CA THR A 38 -1.08 -6.44 -3.46
C THR A 38 -0.67 -5.15 -2.78
N ALA A 39 0.63 -4.96 -2.50
CA ALA A 39 1.13 -3.73 -1.90
C ALA A 39 0.92 -2.52 -2.80
N PHE A 40 1.09 -2.69 -4.11
CA PHE A 40 0.81 -1.65 -5.09
C PHE A 40 -0.69 -1.29 -5.13
N ALA A 41 -1.57 -2.29 -5.18
CA ALA A 41 -3.01 -2.08 -5.13
C ALA A 41 -3.46 -1.36 -3.83
N ALA A 42 -2.92 -1.77 -2.68
CA ALA A 42 -3.20 -1.14 -1.39
C ALA A 42 -2.72 0.32 -1.36
N THR A 43 -1.54 0.59 -1.91
CA THR A 43 -0.99 1.94 -2.04
C THR A 43 -1.92 2.83 -2.88
N LEU A 44 -2.35 2.37 -4.05
CA LEU A 44 -3.30 3.10 -4.89
C LEU A 44 -4.64 3.32 -4.17
N GLY A 45 -5.18 2.28 -3.53
CA GLY A 45 -6.41 2.36 -2.75
C GLY A 45 -6.34 3.42 -1.65
N MET A 46 -5.21 3.54 -0.94
CA MET A 46 -4.99 4.58 0.06
C MET A 46 -5.05 5.99 -0.53
N TYR A 47 -4.41 6.22 -1.69
CA TYR A 47 -4.45 7.54 -2.34
C TYR A 47 -5.84 7.88 -2.87
N VAL A 48 -6.53 6.91 -3.47
CA VAL A 48 -7.91 7.07 -3.94
C VAL A 48 -8.85 7.35 -2.76
N GLY A 49 -8.73 6.59 -1.68
CA GLY A 49 -9.52 6.80 -0.46
C GLY A 49 -9.34 8.21 0.11
N ARG A 50 -8.09 8.68 0.21
CA ARG A 50 -7.78 10.07 0.62
C ARG A 50 -8.38 11.12 -0.32
N TYR A 51 -8.38 10.86 -1.63
CA TYR A 51 -8.97 11.78 -2.58
C TYR A 51 -10.49 11.90 -2.37
N ILE A 52 -11.18 10.77 -2.19
CA ILE A 52 -12.62 10.71 -1.92
C ILE A 52 -12.94 11.36 -0.57
N GLU A 53 -12.19 11.05 0.49
CA GLU A 53 -12.35 11.62 1.83
C GLU A 53 -12.27 13.16 1.80
N ARG A 54 -11.31 13.71 1.06
CA ARG A 54 -11.19 15.17 0.85
C ARG A 54 -12.31 15.74 -0.01
N GLY A 55 -12.93 14.95 -0.88
CA GLY A 55 -14.14 15.34 -1.62
C GLY A 55 -15.31 15.48 -0.65
N LEU A 56 -15.60 14.41 0.08
CA LEU A 56 -16.70 14.34 1.06
C LEU A 56 -16.57 15.39 2.18
N ALA A 57 -15.36 15.67 2.64
CA ALA A 57 -15.11 16.71 3.64
C ALA A 57 -15.42 18.13 3.15
N ARG A 58 -15.58 18.35 1.83
CA ARG A 58 -15.87 19.66 1.23
C ARG A 58 -17.35 19.85 0.85
N GLY A 59 -18.22 18.89 1.14
CA GLY A 59 -19.66 18.91 0.81
C GLY A 59 -19.95 18.24 -0.53
#